data_AF-A0A2U3K2S6-F1
#
_entry.id   AF-A0A2U3K2S6-F1
#
_cell.length_a   1.000
_cell.length_b   1.000
_cell.length_c   1.000
_cell.angle_alpha   90.00
_cell.angle_beta   90.00
_cell.angle_gamma   90.00
#
_symmetry.space_group_name_H-M   'P 1'
#
loop_
_entity.id
_entity.type
_entity.pdbx_description
1 polymer ?
#
loop_
_entity_poly.entity_id
_entity_poly.type
_entity_poly.pdbx_seq_one_letter_code
_entity_poly.pdbx_strand_id
1 'polypeptide(L)'
;MVGQTTLSVKVADEVWIATALLHREQPDRKDFTVKEILARARAENLTGELRPGVSVHAFQHCVANLDPNSAQYRMLYATGKSTRRLYREGDETHPKRKGKITPVAEDIPVQYRYLLDWYRNEFATPIQDNWLRGIFEMIGAGKEDFAGVDADEYVRQLREGWE
;
A
#
# COMPACT_ATOMS: atom_id res chain seq x y z
N MET A 1 28.30 5.52 22.03
CA MET A 1 28.30 5.12 20.61
C MET A 1 27.11 4.22 20.39
N VAL A 2 26.02 4.74 19.81
CA VAL A 2 24.85 3.92 19.50
C VAL A 2 25.21 3.11 18.25
N GLY A 3 25.36 1.80 18.41
CA GLY A 3 25.60 0.89 17.29
C GLY A 3 24.44 1.00 16.32
N GLN A 4 24.72 1.43 15.09
CA GLN A 4 23.77 1.31 14.00
C GLN A 4 23.51 -0.18 13.80
N THR A 5 22.35 -0.66 14.23
CA THR A 5 21.88 -1.99 13.84
C THR A 5 21.70 -1.95 12.33
N THR A 6 22.63 -2.55 11.59
CA THR A 6 22.53 -2.69 10.13
C THR A 6 21.34 -3.59 9.85
N LEU A 7 20.17 -3.00 9.63
CA LEU A 7 18.95 -3.72 9.28
C LEU A 7 19.17 -4.43 7.94
N SER A 8 19.22 -5.76 7.97
CA SER A 8 19.33 -6.58 6.76
C SER A 8 17.96 -6.76 6.12
N VAL A 9 17.62 -5.83 5.23
CA VAL A 9 16.34 -5.86 4.49
C VAL A 9 16.28 -7.11 3.62
N LYS A 10 15.26 -7.95 3.82
CA LYS A 10 15.09 -9.18 3.04
C LYS A 10 14.66 -8.84 1.61
N VAL A 11 15.01 -9.70 0.65
CA VAL A 11 14.67 -9.52 -0.77
C VAL A 11 13.15 -9.37 -0.99
N ALA A 12 12.36 -10.17 -0.27
CA ALA A 12 10.90 -10.10 -0.34
C ALA A 12 10.36 -8.75 0.15
N ASP A 13 10.98 -8.17 1.18
CA ASP A 13 10.56 -6.89 1.75
C ASP A 13 10.89 -5.72 0.82
N GLU A 14 12.03 -5.77 0.13
CA GLU A 14 12.38 -4.80 -0.92
C GLU A 14 11.35 -4.80 -2.07
N VAL A 15 10.94 -6.00 -2.53
CA VAL A 15 9.91 -6.13 -3.57
C VAL A 15 8.56 -5.56 -3.11
N TRP A 16 8.18 -5.83 -1.86
CA TRP A 16 6.95 -5.31 -1.29
C TRP A 16 6.98 -3.78 -1.18
N ILE A 17 8.08 -3.21 -0.64
CA ILE A 17 8.26 -1.76 -0.51
C ILE A 17 8.18 -1.08 -1.87
N ALA A 18 8.90 -1.59 -2.88
CA ALA A 18 8.88 -1.04 -4.23
C ALA A 18 7.46 -1.03 -4.83
N THR A 19 6.70 -2.10 -4.61
CA THR A 19 5.32 -2.19 -5.12
C THR A 19 4.37 -1.27 -4.34
N ALA A 20 4.55 -1.14 -3.03
CA ALA A 20 3.77 -0.22 -2.20
C ALA A 20 4.00 1.24 -2.59
N LEU A 21 5.24 1.63 -2.85
CA LEU A 21 5.58 2.98 -3.33
C LEU A 21 4.93 3.29 -4.68
N LEU A 22 4.96 2.33 -5.62
CA LEU A 22 4.28 2.51 -6.90
C LEU A 22 2.78 2.78 -6.75
N HIS A 23 2.08 2.02 -5.89
CA HIS A 23 0.66 2.28 -5.62
C HIS A 23 0.42 3.61 -4.90
N ARG A 24 1.30 4.02 -3.98
CA ARG A 24 1.22 5.32 -3.30
C ARG A 24 1.36 6.48 -4.28
N GLU A 25 2.30 6.38 -5.21
CA GLU A 25 2.62 7.41 -6.20
C GLU A 25 1.58 7.45 -7.34
N GLN A 26 0.94 6.32 -7.63
CA GLN A 26 -0.03 6.17 -8.72
C GLN A 26 -1.29 5.45 -8.21
N PRO A 27 -2.12 6.11 -7.38
CA PRO A 27 -3.24 5.48 -6.68
C PRO A 27 -4.34 4.93 -7.59
N ASP A 28 -4.51 5.49 -8.79
CA ASP A 28 -5.51 5.04 -9.77
C ASP A 28 -5.10 3.79 -10.54
N ARG A 29 -3.81 3.42 -10.49
CA ARG A 29 -3.31 2.24 -11.18
C ARG A 29 -3.57 0.98 -10.37
N LYS A 30 -4.21 0.02 -11.02
CA LYS A 30 -4.58 -1.28 -10.43
C LYS A 30 -3.39 -2.21 -10.25
N ASP A 31 -2.39 -2.14 -11.13
CA ASP A 31 -1.21 -2.98 -11.13
C ASP A 31 -0.03 -2.35 -11.88
N PHE A 32 1.13 -3.00 -11.74
CA PHE A 32 2.40 -2.61 -12.33
C PHE A 32 3.09 -3.81 -12.94
N THR A 33 3.83 -3.60 -14.02
CA THR A 33 4.69 -4.63 -14.59
C THR A 33 5.82 -4.99 -13.62
N VAL A 34 6.29 -6.24 -13.66
CA VAL A 34 7.48 -6.65 -12.89
C VAL A 34 8.67 -5.76 -13.22
N LYS A 35 8.80 -5.30 -14.47
CA LYS A 35 9.86 -4.36 -14.87
C LYS A 35 9.79 -3.03 -14.10
N GLU A 36 8.60 -2.47 -13.93
CA GLU A 36 8.41 -1.24 -13.13
C GLU A 36 8.77 -1.47 -11.66
N ILE A 37 8.37 -2.62 -11.09
CA ILE A 37 8.70 -2.98 -9.71
C ILE A 37 10.22 -3.09 -9.53
N LEU A 38 10.93 -3.73 -10.47
CA LEU A 38 12.39 -3.84 -10.44
C LEU A 38 13.07 -2.48 -10.63
N ALA A 39 12.54 -1.62 -11.50
CA ALA A 39 13.05 -0.26 -11.66
C ALA A 39 12.88 0.56 -10.38
N ARG A 40 11.71 0.46 -9.73
CA ARG A 40 11.44 1.13 -8.46
C ARG A 40 12.33 0.61 -7.33
N ALA A 41 12.51 -0.70 -7.21
CA ALA A 41 13.42 -1.31 -6.23
C ALA A 41 14.88 -0.84 -6.42
N ARG A 42 15.33 -0.79 -7.68
CA ARG A 42 16.65 -0.27 -8.02
C ARG A 42 16.81 1.20 -7.64
N ALA A 43 15.76 2.01 -7.82
CA ALA A 43 15.78 3.43 -7.47
C ALA A 43 15.85 3.66 -5.95
N GLU A 44 15.15 2.85 -5.14
CA GLU A 44 15.25 2.92 -3.68
C GLU A 44 16.60 2.45 -3.14
N ASN A 45 17.27 1.56 -3.86
CA ASN A 45 18.63 1.10 -3.58
C ASN A 45 18.86 0.70 -2.10
N LEU A 46 17.89 0.00 -1.51
CA LEU A 46 17.85 -0.30 -0.07
C LEU A 46 19.08 -1.06 0.44
N THR A 47 19.76 -1.80 -0.42
CA THR A 47 20.94 -2.60 -0.10
C THR A 47 22.20 -2.15 -0.85
N GLY A 48 22.21 -0.96 -1.45
CA GLY A 48 23.36 -0.41 -2.19
C GLY A 48 23.48 -0.89 -3.64
N GLU A 49 22.90 -2.05 -3.97
CA GLU A 49 22.71 -2.52 -5.35
C GLU A 49 21.42 -3.35 -5.49
N LEU A 50 20.92 -3.47 -6.73
CA LEU A 50 19.80 -4.35 -7.03
C LEU A 50 20.24 -5.82 -6.99
N ARG A 51 19.77 -6.56 -6.00
CA ARG A 51 20.15 -7.96 -5.78
C ARG A 51 19.59 -8.87 -6.88
N PRO A 52 20.33 -9.90 -7.33
CA PRO A 52 19.84 -10.87 -8.33
C PRO A 52 18.52 -11.54 -7.93
N GLY A 53 18.31 -11.74 -6.62
CA GLY A 53 17.11 -12.38 -6.08
C GLY A 53 15.81 -11.57 -6.23
N VAL A 54 15.87 -10.25 -6.50
CA VAL A 54 14.67 -9.40 -6.55
C VAL A 54 13.75 -9.83 -7.70
N SER A 55 14.33 -10.18 -8.85
CA SER A 55 13.57 -10.62 -10.03
C SER A 55 12.74 -11.86 -9.75
N VAL A 56 13.34 -12.94 -9.24
CA VAL A 56 12.61 -14.18 -8.93
C VAL A 56 11.57 -13.97 -7.82
N HIS A 57 11.81 -13.03 -6.91
CA HIS A 57 10.82 -12.67 -5.89
C HIS A 57 9.60 -11.97 -6.47
N ALA A 58 9.80 -10.99 -7.35
CA ALA A 58 8.71 -10.29 -8.02
C ALA A 58 7.93 -11.19 -8.99
N PHE A 59 8.62 -12.10 -9.70
CA PHE A 59 7.97 -13.02 -10.64
C PHE A 59 7.21 -14.16 -9.96
N GLN A 60 7.76 -14.74 -8.88
CA GLN A 60 7.28 -16.02 -8.36
C GLN A 60 7.25 -16.12 -6.82
N HIS A 61 8.34 -15.82 -6.10
CA HIS A 61 8.40 -16.15 -4.67
C HIS A 61 7.44 -15.33 -3.80
N CYS A 62 7.13 -14.09 -4.19
CA CYS A 62 6.20 -13.22 -3.48
C CYS A 62 4.74 -13.36 -3.92
N VAL A 63 4.47 -14.12 -4.99
CA VAL A 63 3.18 -14.08 -5.69
C VAL A 63 2.21 -15.14 -5.15
N ALA A 64 1.11 -14.68 -4.55
CA ALA A 64 0.19 -15.49 -3.77
C ALA A 64 -0.65 -16.48 -4.59
N ASN A 65 -1.04 -16.12 -5.81
CA ASN A 65 -1.90 -16.92 -6.69
C ASN A 65 -1.13 -17.78 -7.70
N LEU A 66 0.19 -17.89 -7.57
CA LEU A 66 1.02 -18.77 -8.39
C LEU A 66 1.56 -19.94 -7.57
N ASP A 67 1.84 -21.05 -8.24
CA ASP A 67 2.49 -22.22 -7.64
C ASP A 67 3.78 -21.85 -6.90
N PRO A 68 3.93 -22.25 -5.62
CA PRO A 68 5.18 -22.08 -4.91
C PRO A 68 6.27 -22.98 -5.47
N ASN A 69 7.47 -22.42 -5.52
CA ASN A 69 8.69 -23.18 -5.75
C ASN A 69 9.34 -23.52 -4.39
N SER A 70 9.94 -22.52 -3.73
CA SER A 70 10.57 -22.68 -2.40
C SER A 70 9.97 -21.77 -1.32
N ALA A 71 9.55 -20.55 -1.69
CA ALA A 71 8.96 -19.59 -0.77
C ALA A 71 7.44 -19.71 -0.68
N GLN A 72 6.87 -19.30 0.45
CA GLN A 72 5.42 -19.35 0.70
C GLN A 72 4.77 -17.96 0.85
N TYR A 73 5.48 -16.88 0.51
CA TYR A 73 5.01 -15.50 0.71
C TYR A 73 3.74 -15.19 -0.10
N ARG A 74 2.98 -14.21 0.41
CA ARG A 74 1.73 -13.71 -0.15
C ARG A 74 1.75 -12.18 -0.23
N MET A 75 2.85 -11.64 -0.75
CA MET A 75 3.11 -10.20 -0.77
C MET A 75 2.55 -9.52 -2.01
N LEU A 76 2.59 -10.23 -3.15
CA LEU A 76 2.10 -9.78 -4.44
C LEU A 76 0.97 -10.67 -4.93
N TYR A 77 0.17 -10.14 -5.84
CA TYR A 77 -0.86 -10.86 -6.58
C TYR A 77 -0.65 -10.67 -8.07
N ALA A 78 -0.66 -11.75 -8.85
CA ALA A 78 -0.58 -11.67 -10.31
C ALA A 78 -1.95 -11.35 -10.91
N THR A 79 -2.03 -10.20 -11.59
CA THR A 79 -3.20 -9.76 -12.36
C THR A 79 -3.07 -10.10 -13.85
N GLY A 80 -1.86 -10.47 -14.29
CA GLY A 80 -1.56 -10.90 -15.65
C GLY A 80 -0.21 -11.61 -15.74
N LYS A 81 0.25 -11.88 -16.97
CA LYS A 81 1.50 -12.64 -17.21
C LYS A 81 2.71 -12.01 -16.51
N SER A 82 2.85 -10.69 -16.63
CA SER A 82 3.98 -9.92 -16.09
C SER A 82 3.56 -8.74 -15.22
N THR A 83 2.27 -8.60 -14.88
CA THR A 83 1.74 -7.54 -14.02
C THR A 83 1.42 -8.05 -12.62
N ARG A 84 1.73 -7.24 -11.63
CA ARG A 84 1.55 -7.52 -10.21
C ARG A 84 0.96 -6.31 -9.51
N ARG A 85 0.20 -6.58 -8.46
CA ARG A 85 -0.20 -5.60 -7.44
C ARG A 85 0.13 -6.14 -6.06
N LEU A 86 0.03 -5.30 -5.03
CA LEU A 86 0.05 -5.82 -3.66
C LEU A 86 -1.13 -6.78 -3.44
N TYR A 87 -0.85 -7.88 -2.75
CA TYR A 87 -1.87 -8.81 -2.30
C TYR A 87 -2.82 -8.11 -1.32
N ARG A 88 -4.10 -8.49 -1.32
CA ARG A 88 -5.12 -8.05 -0.36
C ARG A 88 -5.68 -9.26 0.37
N GLU A 89 -6.01 -9.07 1.64
CA GLU A 89 -6.67 -10.12 2.40
C GLU A 89 -8.06 -10.40 1.80
N GLY A 90 -8.29 -11.64 1.37
CA GLY A 90 -9.46 -12.04 0.59
C GLY A 90 -9.16 -12.36 -0.88
N ASP A 91 -7.97 -12.01 -1.39
CA ASP A 91 -7.52 -12.46 -2.71
C ASP A 91 -7.39 -14.00 -2.75
N GLU A 92 -7.66 -14.57 -3.93
CA GLU A 92 -7.44 -15.99 -4.16
C GLU A 92 -5.97 -16.33 -3.93
N THR A 93 -5.73 -17.39 -3.16
CA THR A 93 -4.39 -17.77 -2.73
C THR A 93 -4.18 -19.23 -3.03
N HIS A 94 -3.02 -19.56 -3.62
CA HIS A 94 -2.67 -20.96 -3.84
C HIS A 94 -2.53 -21.69 -2.49
N PRO A 95 -3.10 -22.89 -2.30
CA PRO A 95 -3.21 -23.55 -0.96
C PRO A 95 -1.88 -23.76 -0.21
N LYS A 96 -0.78 -23.86 -0.96
CA LYS A 96 0.58 -24.01 -0.41
C LYS A 96 1.23 -22.68 0.02
N ARG A 97 0.60 -21.53 -0.20
CA ARG A 97 1.11 -20.20 0.20
C ARG A 97 0.54 -19.82 1.57
N LYS A 98 1.38 -19.91 2.61
CA LYS A 98 1.02 -19.64 4.01
C LYS A 98 1.91 -18.60 4.69
N GLY A 99 2.85 -18.02 3.95
CA GLY A 99 3.82 -17.06 4.46
C GLY A 99 3.26 -15.65 4.67
N LYS A 100 4.15 -14.73 5.03
CA LYS A 100 3.82 -13.32 5.30
C LYS A 100 3.24 -12.58 4.09
N ILE A 101 2.37 -11.61 4.39
CA ILE A 101 1.69 -10.72 3.43
C ILE A 101 2.37 -9.35 3.37
N THR A 102 2.85 -8.85 4.51
CA THR A 102 3.60 -7.60 4.62
C THR A 102 4.98 -7.87 5.24
N PRO A 103 5.94 -6.95 5.08
CA PRO A 103 7.14 -6.92 5.88
C PRO A 103 6.85 -6.84 7.39
N VAL A 104 7.84 -7.23 8.17
CA VAL A 104 7.87 -7.00 9.62
C VAL A 104 8.46 -5.60 9.83
N ALA A 105 7.86 -4.78 10.70
CA ALA A 105 8.25 -3.37 10.87
C ALA A 105 9.72 -3.22 11.31
N GLU A 106 10.18 -4.17 12.11
CA GLU A 106 11.55 -4.26 12.61
C GLU A 106 12.55 -4.70 11.53
N ASP A 107 12.08 -5.36 10.45
CA ASP A 107 12.93 -5.85 9.34
C ASP A 107 13.13 -4.79 8.23
N ILE A 108 12.44 -3.64 8.33
CA ILE A 108 12.49 -2.57 7.31
C ILE A 108 12.97 -1.24 7.89
N PRO A 109 13.61 -0.39 7.07
CA PRO A 109 14.04 0.93 7.52
C PRO A 109 12.86 1.79 7.98
N VAL A 110 13.09 2.60 9.03
CA VAL A 110 12.05 3.39 9.70
C VAL A 110 11.28 4.26 8.71
N GLN A 111 11.96 4.83 7.72
CA GLN A 111 11.35 5.69 6.70
C GLN A 111 10.30 5.00 5.82
N TYR A 112 10.21 3.66 5.82
CA TYR A 112 9.19 2.92 5.05
C TYR A 112 8.09 2.33 5.93
N ARG A 113 8.16 2.46 7.25
CA ARG A 113 7.17 1.86 8.15
C ARG A 113 5.77 2.42 7.94
N TYR A 114 5.67 3.68 7.52
CA TYR A 114 4.39 4.31 7.16
C TYR A 114 3.64 3.56 6.05
N LEU A 115 4.36 2.81 5.19
CA LEU A 115 3.73 2.00 4.15
C LEU A 115 2.91 0.85 4.73
N LEU A 116 3.28 0.34 5.91
CA LEU A 116 2.51 -0.69 6.59
C LEU A 116 1.17 -0.15 7.09
N ASP A 117 1.18 1.08 7.62
CA ASP A 117 -0.04 1.76 8.07
C ASP A 117 -0.94 2.09 6.88
N TRP A 118 -0.37 2.68 5.82
CA TRP A 118 -1.07 2.93 4.56
C TRP A 118 -1.69 1.64 3.98
N TYR A 119 -0.90 0.56 3.94
CA TYR A 119 -1.39 -0.71 3.41
C TYR A 119 -2.62 -1.20 4.20
N ARG A 120 -2.57 -1.16 5.53
CA ARG A 120 -3.66 -1.63 6.40
C ARG A 120 -4.91 -0.76 6.33
N ASN A 121 -4.73 0.57 6.30
CA ASN A 121 -5.82 1.52 6.47
C ASN A 121 -6.44 1.99 5.15
N GLU A 122 -5.70 1.92 4.04
CA GLU A 122 -6.13 2.46 2.75
C GLU A 122 -6.14 1.42 1.63
N PHE A 123 -5.10 0.59 1.52
CA PHE A 123 -4.98 -0.32 0.37
C PHE A 123 -5.71 -1.66 0.56
N ALA A 124 -5.54 -2.29 1.72
CA ALA A 124 -6.02 -3.63 2.02
C ALA A 124 -7.45 -3.64 2.57
N THR A 125 -7.92 -2.50 3.09
CA THR A 125 -9.31 -2.32 3.49
C THR A 125 -10.20 -2.64 2.29
N PRO A 126 -11.07 -3.66 2.38
CA PRO A 126 -12.09 -3.87 1.36
C PRO A 126 -12.85 -2.56 1.21
N ILE A 127 -13.13 -2.14 -0.03
CA ILE A 127 -13.98 -0.98 -0.27
C ILE A 127 -15.39 -1.38 0.19
N GLN A 128 -15.64 -1.25 1.50
CA GLN A 128 -16.98 -1.08 2.03
C GLN A 128 -17.37 0.33 1.62
N ASP A 129 -18.15 0.38 0.55
CA ASP A 129 -18.83 1.54 0.01
C ASP A 129 -17.96 2.58 -0.71
N ASN A 130 -18.02 2.48 -2.04
CA ASN A 130 -17.63 3.51 -3.01
C ASN A 130 -18.22 4.92 -2.70
N TRP A 131 -19.22 5.00 -1.82
CA TRP A 131 -19.81 6.24 -1.34
C TRP A 131 -18.87 7.06 -0.42
N LEU A 132 -18.04 6.41 0.41
CA LEU A 132 -17.14 7.13 1.32
C LEU A 132 -16.00 7.86 0.58
N ARG A 133 -15.56 7.36 -0.58
CA ARG A 133 -14.57 8.06 -1.43
C ARG A 133 -15.08 9.42 -1.90
N GLY A 134 -16.35 9.49 -2.32
CA GLY A 134 -16.99 10.75 -2.66
C GLY A 134 -17.07 11.71 -1.47
N ILE A 135 -17.28 11.20 -0.24
CA ILE A 135 -17.25 12.04 0.97
C ILE A 135 -15.84 12.57 1.23
N PHE A 136 -14.80 11.73 1.16
CA PHE A 136 -13.41 12.16 1.38
C PHE A 136 -12.94 13.18 0.34
N GLU A 137 -13.33 13.03 -0.92
CA GLU A 137 -13.08 14.02 -1.99
C GLU A 137 -13.81 15.35 -1.72
N MET A 138 -14.93 15.32 -1.02
CA MET A 138 -15.70 16.49 -0.62
C MET A 138 -15.28 17.10 0.73
N ILE A 139 -14.37 16.46 1.49
CA ILE A 139 -13.88 17.03 2.74
C ILE A 139 -13.13 18.33 2.45
N GLY A 140 -13.72 19.45 2.88
CA GLY A 140 -13.19 20.79 2.68
C GLY A 140 -13.88 21.59 1.58
N ALA A 141 -14.74 20.96 0.76
CA ALA A 141 -15.44 21.62 -0.35
C ALA A 141 -16.40 22.74 0.10
N GLY A 142 -16.84 22.75 1.36
CA GLY A 142 -17.68 23.82 1.93
C GLY A 142 -16.92 24.86 2.77
N LYS A 143 -15.60 24.75 2.94
CA LYS A 143 -14.86 25.68 3.83
C LYS A 143 -14.90 27.13 3.36
N GLU A 144 -15.00 27.36 2.06
CA GLU A 144 -15.09 28.70 1.48
C GLU A 144 -16.50 29.27 1.63
N ASP A 145 -17.54 28.43 1.49
CA ASP A 145 -18.95 28.84 1.65
C ASP A 145 -19.30 29.25 3.09
N PHE A 146 -18.62 28.66 4.08
CA PHE A 146 -18.81 28.98 5.50
C PHE A 146 -17.71 29.91 6.07
N ALA A 147 -16.83 30.44 5.21
CA ALA A 147 -15.80 31.38 5.65
C ALA A 147 -16.43 32.69 6.15
N GLY A 148 -16.31 32.96 7.45
CA GLY A 148 -16.88 34.16 8.07
C GLY A 148 -18.35 34.04 8.49
N VAL A 149 -18.95 32.86 8.37
CA VAL A 149 -20.29 32.56 8.91
C VAL A 149 -20.14 32.20 10.39
N ASP A 150 -20.80 32.95 11.27
CA ASP A 150 -20.92 32.61 12.67
C ASP A 150 -21.90 31.43 12.85
N ALA A 151 -21.40 30.34 13.45
CA ALA A 151 -22.17 29.10 13.57
C ALA A 151 -23.41 29.26 14.46
N ASP A 152 -23.33 30.10 15.50
CA ASP A 152 -24.43 30.30 16.44
C ASP A 152 -25.52 31.18 15.82
N GLU A 153 -25.14 32.20 15.04
CA GLU A 153 -26.08 33.01 14.28
C GLU A 153 -26.80 32.19 13.19
N TYR A 154 -26.08 31.33 12.48
CA TYR A 154 -26.66 30.45 11.47
C TYR A 154 -27.67 29.46 12.06
N VAL A 155 -27.35 28.84 13.20
CA VAL A 155 -28.28 27.93 13.91
C VAL A 155 -29.50 28.68 14.43
N ARG A 156 -29.34 29.93 14.88
CA ARG A 156 -30.47 30.78 15.30
C ARG A 156 -31.42 31.04 14.12
N GLN A 157 -30.89 31.46 12.97
CA GLN A 157 -31.69 31.70 11.75
C GLN A 157 -32.41 30.44 11.27
N LEU A 158 -31.76 29.27 11.30
CA LEU A 158 -32.39 28.01 10.90
C LEU A 158 -33.56 27.59 11.80
N ARG A 159 -33.61 28.09 13.04
CA ARG A 159 -34.66 27.80 14.02
C ARG A 159 -35.74 28.87 14.08
N GLU A 160 -35.58 29.99 13.38
CA GLU A 160 -36.66 30.98 13.24
C GLU A 160 -37.79 30.39 12.41
N GLY A 161 -39.02 30.44 12.95
CA GLY A 161 -40.22 29.91 12.29
C GLY A 161 -40.55 28.45 12.57
N TRP A 162 -39.81 27.77 13.46
CA TRP A 162 -40.21 26.49 14.02
C TRP A 162 -41.07 26.73 15.28
N GLU A 163 -42.31 27.21 15.08
CA GLU A 163 -43.41 27.06 16.06
C GLU A 163 -44.25 25.83 15.73
#